data_AF-A0A9X3TCS1-F1
#
_entry.id   AF-A0A9X3TCS1-F1
#
_cell.length_a   1.000
_cell.length_b   1.000
_cell.length_c   1.000
_cell.angle_alpha   90.00
_cell.angle_beta   90.00
_cell.angle_gamma   90.00
#
_symmetry.space_group_name_H-M   'P 1'
#
loop_
_entity.id
_entity.type
_entity.pdbx_description
1 polymer ?
#
loop_
_entity_poly.entity_id
_entity_poly.type
_entity_poly.pdbx_seq_one_letter_code
_entity_poly.pdbx_strand_id
1 'polypeptide(L)'
;MFIAKNIFVYLLSMLALCLLIIFFNYIGMNETINLLLSSALFGIFITWYFKGSRLCLALFSFFYWAMFVISQSLEVIWMLASSVIVYLVMTKILPKLKTIHIGVIAK
;
A
#
# COMPACT_ATOMS: atom_id res chain seq x y z
N MET A 1 -24.40 5.56 0.52
CA MET A 1 -23.83 4.81 1.67
C MET A 1 -22.44 4.20 1.41
N PHE A 2 -22.03 3.94 0.15
CA PHE A 2 -20.73 3.31 -0.15
C PHE A 2 -19.52 4.28 -0.21
N ILE A 3 -19.69 5.52 -0.68
CA ILE A 3 -18.56 6.47 -0.86
C ILE A 3 -18.00 6.98 0.47
N ALA A 4 -18.87 7.37 1.41
CA ALA A 4 -18.44 7.86 2.73
C ALA A 4 -17.66 6.80 3.52
N LYS A 5 -18.10 5.52 3.45
CA LYS A 5 -17.39 4.40 4.07
C LYS A 5 -16.00 4.20 3.47
N ASN A 6 -15.85 4.34 2.15
CA ASN A 6 -14.57 4.22 1.47
C ASN A 6 -13.61 5.35 1.86
N ILE A 7 -14.10 6.59 1.96
CA ILE A 7 -13.30 7.73 2.42
C ILE A 7 -12.85 7.52 3.87
N PHE A 8 -13.76 7.06 4.74
CA PHE A 8 -13.44 6.80 6.14
C PHE A 8 -12.35 5.72 6.29
N VAL A 9 -12.48 4.60 5.58
CA VAL A 9 -11.48 3.53 5.63
C VAL A 9 -10.14 3.99 5.04
N TYR A 10 -10.17 4.82 4.00
CA TYR A 10 -8.96 5.41 3.44
C TYR A 10 -8.25 6.34 4.44
N LEU A 11 -8.98 7.23 5.12
CA LEU A 11 -8.42 8.08 6.17
C LEU A 11 -7.87 7.25 7.35
N LEU A 12 -8.60 6.21 7.75
CA LEU A 12 -8.13 5.28 8.79
C LEU A 12 -6.84 4.58 8.37
N SER A 13 -6.71 4.22 7.09
CA SER A 13 -5.50 3.58 6.57
C SER A 13 -4.28 4.52 6.57
N MET A 14 -4.47 5.82 6.33
CA MET A 14 -3.39 6.81 6.50
C MET A 14 -2.95 6.94 7.96
N LEU A 15 -3.92 7.03 8.89
CA LEU A 15 -3.64 7.07 10.32
C LEU A 15 -2.87 5.82 10.77
N ALA A 16 -3.28 4.65 10.28
CA ALA A 16 -2.60 3.40 10.56
C ALA A 16 -1.16 3.39 10.03
N LEU A 17 -0.91 3.88 8.80
CA LEU A 17 0.45 4.03 8.25
C LEU A 17 1.32 4.90 9.17
N CYS A 18 0.82 6.06 9.59
CA CYS A 18 1.56 6.96 10.47
C CYS A 18 1.89 6.31 11.82
N LEU A 19 0.92 5.62 12.43
CA LEU A 19 1.15 4.88 13.69
C LEU A 19 2.18 3.77 13.52
N LEU A 20 2.16 3.07 12.38
CA LEU A 20 3.13 2.02 12.03
C LEU A 20 4.55 2.56 11.94
N ILE A 21 4.72 3.73 11.30
CA ILE A 21 6.03 4.40 11.19
C ILE A 21 6.54 4.77 12.59
N ILE A 22 5.70 5.35 13.44
CA ILE A 22 6.07 5.71 14.82
C ILE A 22 6.44 4.45 15.62
N PHE A 23 5.65 3.40 15.50
CA PHE A 23 5.88 2.14 16.22
C PHE A 23 7.21 1.48 15.83
N PHE A 24 7.50 1.37 14.54
CA PHE A 24 8.77 0.83 14.07
C PHE A 24 9.97 1.73 14.40
N ASN A 25 9.77 3.05 14.44
CA ASN A 25 10.80 3.96 14.89
C ASN A 25 11.11 3.76 16.39
N TYR A 26 10.08 3.53 17.20
CA TYR A 26 10.23 3.21 18.63
C TYR A 26 10.99 1.90 18.89
N ILE A 27 10.86 0.92 17.99
CA ILE A 27 11.61 -0.35 18.05
C ILE A 27 13.10 -0.16 17.70
N GLY A 28 13.49 1.00 17.16
CA GLY A 28 14.87 1.29 16.74
C GLY A 28 15.21 0.71 15.36
N MET A 29 14.20 0.48 14.51
CA MET A 29 14.45 0.08 13.12
C MET A 29 15.09 1.21 12.32
N ASN A 30 15.98 0.86 11.38
CA ASN A 30 16.56 1.81 10.44
C ASN A 30 15.46 2.56 9.67
N GLU A 31 15.63 3.88 9.52
CA GLU A 31 14.60 4.79 8.99
C GLU A 31 14.12 4.38 7.59
N THR A 32 15.05 4.07 6.69
CA THR A 32 14.70 3.65 5.32
C THR A 32 13.92 2.34 5.30
N ILE A 33 14.27 1.38 6.16
CA ILE A 33 13.61 0.06 6.24
C ILE A 33 12.22 0.24 6.84
N ASN A 34 12.08 1.08 7.88
CA ASN A 34 10.81 1.41 8.49
C ASN A 34 9.84 2.01 7.45
N LEU A 35 10.29 3.00 6.69
CA LEU A 35 9.47 3.65 5.66
C LEU A 35 9.07 2.67 4.55
N LEU A 36 9.99 1.84 4.08
CA LEU A 36 9.72 0.81 3.06
C LEU A 36 8.73 -0.25 3.56
N LEU A 37 8.88 -0.73 4.80
CA LEU A 37 8.00 -1.75 5.36
C LEU A 37 6.60 -1.20 5.63
N SER A 38 6.52 0.01 6.20
CA SER A 38 5.24 0.68 6.47
C SER A 38 4.47 0.98 5.18
N SER A 39 5.15 1.51 4.16
CA SER A 39 4.54 1.77 2.84
C SER A 39 4.12 0.49 2.11
N ALA A 40 4.85 -0.61 2.28
CA ALA A 40 4.46 -1.91 1.75
C ALA A 40 3.18 -2.44 2.42
N LEU A 41 3.10 -2.39 3.76
CA LEU A 41 1.93 -2.81 4.51
C LEU A 41 0.69 -1.99 4.17
N PHE A 42 0.85 -0.67 4.05
CA PHE A 42 -0.19 0.23 3.56
C PHE A 42 -0.65 -0.14 2.15
N GLY A 43 0.30 -0.45 1.26
CA GLY A 43 0.03 -0.96 -0.08
C GLY A 43 -0.87 -2.21 -0.09
N ILE A 44 -0.56 -3.18 0.78
CA ILE A 44 -1.37 -4.41 0.95
C ILE A 44 -2.78 -4.04 1.41
N PHE A 45 -2.90 -3.20 2.44
CA PHE A 45 -4.17 -2.88 3.06
C PHE A 45 -5.14 -2.19 2.09
N ILE A 46 -4.65 -1.18 1.36
CA ILE A 46 -5.45 -0.47 0.36
C ILE A 46 -5.81 -1.39 -0.81
N THR A 47 -4.86 -2.19 -1.31
CA THR A 47 -5.13 -3.10 -2.43
C THR A 47 -6.18 -4.16 -2.07
N TRP A 48 -6.19 -4.63 -0.83
CA TRP A 48 -7.18 -5.61 -0.36
C TRP A 48 -8.57 -4.98 -0.21
N TYR A 49 -8.65 -3.77 0.35
CA TYR A 49 -9.92 -3.09 0.56
C TYR A 49 -10.54 -2.57 -0.75
N PHE A 50 -9.75 -1.90 -1.59
CA PHE A 50 -10.20 -1.34 -2.85
C PHE A 50 -9.97 -2.33 -4.01
N LYS A 51 -10.98 -3.15 -4.31
CA LYS A 51 -10.97 -4.06 -5.48
C LYS A 51 -10.85 -3.34 -6.83
N GLY A 52 -11.05 -2.03 -6.88
CA GLY A 52 -10.95 -1.22 -8.10
C GLY A 52 -9.51 -0.76 -8.37
N SER A 53 -8.89 -1.31 -9.42
CA SER A 53 -7.51 -1.01 -9.83
C SER A 53 -7.23 0.48 -10.04
N ARG A 54 -8.13 1.19 -10.73
CA ARG A 54 -7.96 2.62 -11.03
C ARG A 54 -8.10 3.50 -9.78
N LEU A 55 -9.01 3.14 -8.87
CA LEU A 55 -9.23 3.90 -7.63
C LEU A 55 -8.04 3.74 -6.69
N CYS A 56 -7.50 2.53 -6.56
CA CYS A 56 -6.32 2.25 -5.74
C CYS A 56 -5.11 3.07 -6.19
N LEU A 57 -4.80 3.06 -7.50
CA LEU A 57 -3.70 3.85 -8.05
C LEU A 57 -3.92 5.36 -7.89
N ALA A 58 -5.13 5.85 -8.14
CA ALA A 58 -5.45 7.27 -7.95
C ALA A 58 -5.28 7.72 -6.48
N LEU A 59 -5.68 6.88 -5.53
CA LEU A 59 -5.54 7.15 -4.09
C LEU A 59 -4.06 7.12 -3.64
N PHE A 60 -3.25 6.20 -4.16
CA PHE A 60 -1.80 6.22 -3.89
C PHE A 60 -1.15 7.46 -4.48
N SER A 61 -1.43 7.78 -5.74
CA SER A 61 -0.88 8.96 -6.38
C SER A 61 -1.29 10.23 -5.63
N PHE A 62 -2.55 10.38 -5.25
CA PHE A 62 -3.00 11.56 -4.50
C PHE A 62 -2.30 11.70 -3.15
N PHE A 63 -2.22 10.63 -2.38
CA PHE A 63 -1.59 10.64 -1.05
C PHE A 63 -0.09 10.97 -1.12
N TYR A 64 0.66 10.20 -1.92
CA TYR A 64 2.10 10.38 -2.00
C TYR A 64 2.48 11.66 -2.74
N TRP A 65 1.66 12.16 -3.66
CA TRP A 65 1.86 13.47 -4.26
C TRP A 65 1.70 14.59 -3.23
N ALA A 66 0.64 14.54 -2.42
CA ALA A 66 0.45 15.50 -1.33
C ALA A 66 1.62 15.44 -0.33
N MET A 67 2.05 14.23 0.04
CA MET A 67 3.19 14.03 0.95
C MET A 67 4.51 14.53 0.33
N PHE A 68 4.71 14.36 -0.97
CA PHE A 68 5.90 14.83 -1.69
C PHE A 68 5.96 16.35 -1.75
N VAL A 69 4.83 17.03 -2.00
CA VAL A 69 4.76 18.49 -2.00
C VAL A 69 5.13 19.07 -0.62
N ILE A 70 4.75 18.40 0.46
CA ILE A 70 5.02 18.86 1.83
C ILE A 70 6.46 18.54 2.27
N SER A 71 6.91 17.31 2.04
CA SER A 71 8.17 16.80 2.59
C SER A 71 9.37 17.04 1.67
N GLN A 72 9.15 17.17 0.34
CA GLN A 72 10.18 17.28 -0.70
C GLN A 72 11.29 16.22 -0.60
N SER A 73 10.99 15.07 0.01
CA SER A 73 11.94 13.99 0.26
C SER A 73 11.89 12.92 -0.83
N LEU A 74 13.08 12.45 -1.24
CA LEU A 74 13.24 11.28 -2.11
C LEU A 74 12.63 10.01 -1.50
N GLU A 75 12.55 9.92 -0.18
CA GLU A 75 11.97 8.78 0.52
C GLU A 75 10.49 8.57 0.17
N VAL A 76 9.75 9.66 -0.07
CA VAL A 76 8.34 9.59 -0.47
C VAL A 76 8.20 8.91 -1.84
N ILE A 77 9.15 9.13 -2.74
CA ILE A 77 9.19 8.46 -4.06
C ILE A 77 9.45 6.97 -3.87
N TRP A 78 10.35 6.59 -2.97
CA TRP A 78 10.61 5.19 -2.62
C TRP A 78 9.40 4.51 -1.98
N MET A 79 8.66 5.22 -1.12
CA MET A 79 7.41 4.74 -0.52
C MET A 79 6.29 4.56 -1.55
N LEU A 80 6.18 5.47 -2.53
CA LEU A 80 5.24 5.29 -3.63
C LEU A 80 5.60 4.06 -4.46
N ALA A 81 6.87 3.90 -4.82
CA ALA A 81 7.35 2.77 -5.61
C ALA A 81 7.08 1.43 -4.91
N SER A 82 7.37 1.32 -3.61
CA SER A 82 7.09 0.10 -2.83
C SER A 82 5.60 -0.22 -2.77
N SER A 83 4.73 0.77 -2.53
CA SER A 83 3.27 0.56 -2.52
C SER A 83 2.75 0.11 -3.90
N VAL A 84 3.27 0.68 -4.99
CA VAL A 84 2.90 0.28 -6.36
C VAL A 84 3.38 -1.13 -6.67
N ILE A 85 4.59 -1.51 -6.27
CA ILE A 85 5.12 -2.87 -6.43
C ILE A 85 4.21 -3.87 -5.71
N VAL A 86 3.88 -3.61 -4.45
CA VAL A 86 2.98 -4.45 -3.65
C VAL A 86 1.62 -4.59 -4.33
N TYR A 87 1.06 -3.48 -4.83
CA TYR A 87 -0.19 -3.51 -5.57
C TYR A 87 -0.11 -4.40 -6.82
N LEU A 88 0.97 -4.31 -7.60
CA LEU A 88 1.18 -5.16 -8.79
C LEU A 88 1.32 -6.64 -8.40
N VAL A 89 2.06 -6.93 -7.33
CA VAL A 89 2.21 -8.31 -6.80
C VAL A 89 0.85 -8.88 -6.42
N MET A 90 0.07 -8.14 -5.65
CA MET A 90 -1.25 -8.58 -5.16
C MET A 90 -2.27 -8.72 -6.29
N THR A 91 -2.24 -7.85 -7.30
CA THR A 91 -3.25 -7.85 -8.38
C THR A 91 -2.89 -8.72 -9.59
N LYS A 92 -1.60 -8.95 -9.86
CA LYS A 92 -1.16 -9.70 -11.05
C LYS A 92 -0.51 -11.04 -10.70
N ILE A 93 0.30 -11.11 -9.65
CA ILE A 93 1.11 -12.30 -9.33
C ILE A 93 0.31 -13.27 -8.46
N LEU A 94 -0.32 -12.79 -7.38
CA LEU A 94 -1.16 -13.60 -6.49
C LEU A 94 -2.26 -14.40 -7.22
N PRO A 95 -3.07 -13.80 -8.11
CA PRO A 95 -4.08 -14.57 -8.83
C PRO A 95 -3.47 -15.59 -9.78
N LYS A 96 -2.36 -15.28 -10.46
CA LYS A 96 -1.67 -16.22 -11.35
C LYS A 96 -1.11 -17.44 -10.60
N LEU A 97 -0.56 -17.24 -9.40
CA LEU A 97 -0.12 -18.34 -8.54
C LEU A 97 -1.28 -19.25 -8.13
N LYS A 98 -2.44 -18.67 -7.83
CA LYS A 98 -3.66 -19.43 -7.50
C LYS A 98 -4.15 -20.26 -8.68
N THR A 99 -4.09 -19.73 -9.91
CA THR A 99 -4.48 -20.48 -11.12
C THR A 99 -3.53 -21.63 -11.43
N ILE A 100 -2.22 -21.44 -11.21
CA ILE A 100 -1.21 -22.48 -11.47
C ILE A 100 -1.41 -23.68 -10.52
N HIS A 101 -1.67 -23.45 -9.23
CA HIS A 101 -1.95 -24.55 -8.30
C HIS A 101 -3.22 -25.34 -8.66
N ILE A 102 -4.27 -24.68 -9.16
CA ILE A 102 -5.50 -25.37 -9.58
C ILE A 102 -5.28 -26.13 -10.90
N GLY A 103 -4.47 -25.60 -11.82
CA GLY A 103 -4.13 -26.27 -13.08
C GLY A 103 -3.23 -27.51 -12.91
N VAL A 104 -2.43 -27.57 -11.85
CA VAL A 104 -1.59 -28.75 -11.53
C VAL A 104 -2.38 -29.85 -10.83
N ILE A 105 -3.43 -29.52 -10.07
CA ILE A 105 -4.27 -30.53 -9.38
C ILE A 105 -5.32 -31.13 -10.33
N ALA A 106 -5.65 -30.45 -11.44
CA ALA A 106 -6.66 -30.88 -12.40
C ALA A 106 -6.11 -31.72 -13.58
N LYS A 107 -4.86 -32.21 -13.50
CA LYS A 107 -4.24 -33.04 -14.55
C LYS A 107 -3.84 -34.41 -14.03
#